data_AF-A0A7J4FIW6-F1
#
_entry.id   AF-A0A7J4FIW6-F1
#
_cell.length_a   1.000
_cell.length_b   1.000
_cell.length_c   1.000
_cell.angle_alpha   90.00
_cell.angle_beta   90.00
_cell.angle_gamma   90.00
#
_symmetry.space_group_name_H-M   'P 1'
#
loop_
_entity.id
_entity.type
_entity.pdbx_description
1 polymer ?
#
loop_
_entity_poly.entity_id
_entity_poly.type
_entity_poly.pdbx_seq_one_letter_code
_entity_poly.pdbx_strand_id
1 'polypeptide(L)'
;MPDKSEESTNLDQLPFIIGKEASEEEIKEAETKFSNLMRVITEDARQLSEYLVAEESTIEQVCKFLEKILSELDLSVVIPKKAIPTIESSKEIILNSECHLIIVRKDGKVESKSLNNYPPETILTVVWGLIPRLREEVSAYLRKVSVRLNFLEMVKEELKNIQKPFVRSEESSVGEFREDKAKEIFITQ
;
A
#
# COMPACT_ATOMS: atom_id res chain seq x y z
N MET A 1 -0.60 -5.22 36.87
CA MET A 1 -0.48 -4.24 37.97
C MET A 1 -1.75 -3.41 37.94
N PRO A 2 -2.49 -3.26 39.05
CA PRO A 2 -3.74 -2.50 39.02
C PRO A 2 -3.40 -1.03 38.89
N ASP A 3 -3.99 -0.40 37.89
CA ASP A 3 -3.93 1.02 37.63
C ASP A 3 -4.64 1.74 38.79
N LYS A 4 -3.89 2.55 39.56
CA LYS A 4 -4.47 3.39 40.61
C LYS A 4 -5.08 4.62 39.94
N SER A 5 -6.23 4.45 39.29
CA SER A 5 -7.07 5.55 38.82
C SER A 5 -8.32 5.66 39.70
N GLU A 6 -8.10 5.98 40.97
CA GLU A 6 -9.13 6.52 41.85
C GLU A 6 -8.61 7.83 42.47
N GLU A 7 -8.47 8.86 41.64
CA GLU A 7 -8.69 10.23 42.10
C GLU A 7 -10.08 10.64 41.62
N SER A 8 -11.10 10.18 42.34
CA SER A 8 -12.39 10.85 42.31
C SER A 8 -12.15 12.28 42.82
N THR A 9 -11.97 13.23 41.91
CA THR A 9 -11.90 14.65 42.24
C THR A 9 -13.26 15.01 42.82
N ASN A 10 -13.35 15.02 44.15
CA ASN A 10 -14.54 15.47 44.86
C ASN A 10 -14.79 16.91 44.43
N LEU A 11 -15.81 17.15 43.59
CA LEU A 11 -16.28 18.48 43.21
C LEU A 11 -16.58 19.35 44.45
N ASP A 12 -16.83 18.70 45.59
CA ASP A 12 -17.01 19.29 46.92
C ASP A 12 -15.73 19.92 47.53
N GLN A 13 -14.56 19.79 46.87
CA GLN A 13 -13.31 20.41 47.30
C GLN A 13 -12.99 21.71 46.58
N LEU A 14 -13.80 22.13 45.60
CA LEU A 14 -13.55 23.39 44.91
C LEU A 14 -14.03 24.57 45.78
N PRO A 15 -13.10 25.45 46.23
CA PRO A 15 -13.41 26.54 47.16
C PRO A 15 -14.43 27.55 46.59
N PHE A 16 -14.68 27.50 45.28
CA PHE A 16 -15.55 28.41 44.55
C PHE A 16 -17.00 27.91 44.38
N ILE A 17 -17.28 26.62 44.62
CA ILE A 17 -18.59 26.00 44.30
C ILE A 17 -19.50 25.91 45.53
N ILE A 18 -18.92 25.77 46.72
CA ILE A 18 -19.66 25.77 47.99
C ILE A 18 -19.37 27.11 48.64
N GLY A 19 -20.39 27.94 48.92
CA GLY A 19 -20.26 29.29 49.49
C GLY A 19 -19.68 29.37 50.92
N LYS A 20 -18.65 28.57 51.22
CA LYS A 20 -17.73 28.71 52.34
C LYS A 20 -16.69 29.77 51.99
N GLU A 21 -16.30 30.57 52.96
CA GLU A 21 -15.10 31.40 52.88
C GLU A 21 -13.88 30.48 52.81
N ALA A 22 -13.41 30.20 51.60
CA ALA A 22 -12.13 29.53 51.39
C ALA A 22 -10.97 30.48 51.66
N SER A 23 -9.87 29.96 52.22
CA SER A 23 -8.69 30.80 52.45
C SER A 23 -8.01 31.16 51.13
N GLU A 24 -7.25 32.27 51.12
CA GLU A 24 -6.46 32.64 49.94
C GLU A 24 -5.46 31.55 49.54
N GLU A 25 -4.93 30.78 50.51
CA GLU A 25 -4.04 29.65 50.26
C GLU A 25 -4.75 28.49 49.57
N GLU A 26 -5.97 28.14 50.01
CA GLU A 26 -6.78 27.09 49.38
C GLU A 26 -7.16 27.45 47.94
N ILE A 27 -7.48 28.73 47.70
CA ILE A 27 -7.74 29.28 46.37
C ILE A 27 -6.49 29.18 45.49
N LYS A 28 -5.32 29.64 45.97
CA LYS A 28 -4.05 29.58 45.22
C LYS A 28 -3.61 28.15 44.94
N GLU A 29 -3.82 27.23 45.87
CA GLU A 29 -3.52 25.81 45.66
C GLU A 29 -4.42 25.21 44.58
N ALA A 30 -5.73 25.49 44.63
CA ALA A 30 -6.68 25.04 43.61
C ALA A 30 -6.35 25.61 42.22
N GLU A 31 -6.05 26.91 42.13
CA GLU A 31 -5.61 27.57 40.89
C GLU A 31 -4.32 26.94 40.35
N THR A 32 -3.35 26.65 41.21
CA THR A 32 -2.07 26.03 40.82
C THR A 32 -2.28 24.61 40.29
N LYS A 33 -3.10 23.81 40.99
CA LYS A 33 -3.46 22.44 40.55
C LYS A 33 -4.17 22.47 39.20
N PHE A 34 -5.15 23.35 39.04
CA PHE A 34 -5.86 23.55 37.78
C PHE A 34 -4.92 23.97 36.65
N SER A 35 -4.07 24.98 36.89
CA SER A 35 -3.10 25.47 35.91
C SER A 35 -2.12 24.40 35.47
N ASN A 36 -1.61 23.58 36.40
CA ASN A 36 -0.73 22.46 36.08
C ASN A 36 -1.42 21.40 35.22
N LEU A 37 -2.65 21.01 35.55
CA LEU A 37 -3.44 20.07 34.74
C LEU A 37 -3.69 20.63 33.33
N MET A 38 -4.10 21.89 33.23
CA MET A 38 -4.31 22.55 31.93
C MET A 38 -3.04 22.61 31.09
N ARG A 39 -1.88 22.81 31.72
CA ARG A 39 -0.59 22.78 31.02
C ARG A 39 -0.30 21.42 30.42
N VAL A 40 -0.52 20.33 31.18
CA VAL A 40 -0.34 18.95 30.70
C VAL A 40 -1.31 18.66 29.56
N ILE A 41 -2.60 18.94 29.75
CA ILE A 41 -3.62 18.74 28.70
C ILE A 41 -3.28 19.49 27.42
N THR A 42 -2.81 20.74 27.54
CA THR A 42 -2.45 21.56 26.37
C THR A 42 -1.26 20.98 25.61
N GLU A 43 -0.25 20.49 26.31
CA GLU A 43 0.92 19.86 25.68
C GLU A 43 0.55 18.50 25.05
N ASP A 44 -0.21 17.67 25.74
CA ASP A 44 -0.68 16.38 25.21
C ASP A 44 -1.58 16.59 23.98
N ALA A 45 -2.46 17.59 24.00
CA ALA A 45 -3.30 17.93 22.86
C ALA A 45 -2.48 18.42 21.66
N ARG A 46 -1.41 19.20 21.90
CA ARG A 46 -0.47 19.63 20.86
C ARG A 46 0.20 18.42 20.21
N GLN A 47 0.76 17.51 21.01
CA GLN A 47 1.42 16.30 20.50
C GLN A 47 0.43 15.40 19.75
N LEU A 48 -0.77 15.21 20.29
CA LEU A 48 -1.83 14.45 19.63
C LEU A 48 -2.17 15.02 18.26
N SER A 49 -2.29 16.35 18.14
CA SER A 49 -2.59 16.99 16.87
C SER A 49 -1.51 16.73 15.81
N GLU A 50 -0.24 16.69 16.21
CA GLU A 50 0.88 16.38 15.32
C GLU A 50 0.83 14.91 14.86
N TYR A 51 0.52 13.99 15.78
CA TYR A 51 0.37 12.57 15.45
C TYR A 51 -0.80 12.31 14.50
N LEU A 52 -1.95 12.96 14.70
CA LEU A 52 -3.12 12.78 13.83
C LEU A 52 -2.82 13.22 12.38
N VAL A 53 -2.16 14.36 12.20
CA VAL A 53 -1.75 14.83 10.87
C VAL A 53 -0.73 13.88 10.23
N ALA A 54 0.24 13.40 11.02
CA ALA A 54 1.25 12.45 10.55
C ALA A 54 0.64 11.10 10.18
N GLU A 55 -0.33 10.60 10.96
CA GLU A 55 -1.05 9.36 10.68
C GLU A 55 -1.84 9.47 9.36
N GLU A 56 -2.61 10.53 9.17
CA GLU A 56 -3.39 10.76 7.94
C GLU A 56 -2.50 10.76 6.69
N SER A 57 -1.40 11.51 6.73
CA SER A 57 -0.42 11.55 5.63
C SER A 57 0.23 10.19 5.37
N THR A 58 0.53 9.44 6.43
CA THR A 58 1.13 8.10 6.32
C THR A 58 0.14 7.12 5.69
N ILE A 59 -1.13 7.17 6.09
CA ILE A 59 -2.21 6.34 5.55
C ILE A 59 -2.39 6.59 4.05
N GLU A 60 -2.39 7.85 3.62
CA GLU A 60 -2.50 8.20 2.20
C GLU A 60 -1.35 7.59 1.38
N GLN A 61 -0.12 7.69 1.89
CA GLN A 61 1.06 7.11 1.25
C GLN A 61 1.00 5.59 1.17
N VAL A 62 0.61 4.93 2.27
CA VAL A 62 0.43 3.47 2.30
C VAL A 62 -0.58 3.04 1.25
N CYS A 63 -1.74 3.72 1.16
CA CYS A 63 -2.77 3.40 0.16
C CYS A 63 -2.26 3.59 -1.27
N LYS A 64 -1.50 4.65 -1.56
CA LYS A 64 -0.87 4.89 -2.88
C LYS A 64 0.14 3.81 -3.25
N PHE A 65 0.98 3.37 -2.30
CA PHE A 65 1.92 2.30 -2.55
C PHE A 65 1.22 0.97 -2.82
N LEU A 66 0.18 0.66 -2.05
CA LEU A 66 -0.64 -0.52 -2.27
C LEU A 66 -1.31 -0.49 -3.65
N GLU A 67 -1.95 0.61 -4.02
CA GLU A 67 -2.59 0.78 -5.33
C GLU A 67 -1.61 0.50 -6.47
N LYS A 68 -0.40 1.07 -6.40
CA LYS A 68 0.64 0.82 -7.40
C LYS A 68 1.06 -0.65 -7.45
N ILE A 69 1.26 -1.29 -6.30
CA ILE A 69 1.67 -2.70 -6.26
C ILE A 69 0.56 -3.61 -6.80
N LEU A 70 -0.69 -3.37 -6.41
CA LEU A 70 -1.84 -4.19 -6.78
C LEU A 70 -2.17 -4.04 -8.27
N SER A 71 -2.10 -2.82 -8.81
CA SER A 71 -2.31 -2.56 -10.24
C SER A 71 -1.25 -3.21 -11.12
N GLU A 72 0.03 -3.14 -10.77
CA GLU A 72 1.13 -3.78 -11.52
C GLU A 72 1.00 -5.32 -11.56
N LEU A 73 0.40 -5.90 -10.51
CA LEU A 73 0.17 -7.34 -10.41
C LEU A 73 -1.22 -7.78 -10.91
N ASP A 74 -2.09 -6.83 -11.31
CA ASP A 74 -3.52 -7.05 -11.57
C ASP A 74 -4.19 -7.88 -10.46
N LEU A 75 -3.88 -7.54 -9.21
CA LEU A 75 -4.21 -8.37 -8.06
C LEU A 75 -5.49 -7.91 -7.36
N SER A 76 -6.42 -8.84 -7.18
CA SER A 76 -7.56 -8.72 -6.27
C SER A 76 -7.49 -9.78 -5.19
N VAL A 77 -7.75 -9.40 -3.93
CA VAL A 77 -7.58 -10.27 -2.75
C VAL A 77 -8.81 -10.26 -1.88
N VAL A 78 -9.31 -11.45 -1.53
CA VAL A 78 -10.34 -11.61 -0.51
C VAL A 78 -9.72 -11.41 0.86
N ILE A 79 -10.20 -10.42 1.61
CA ILE A 79 -9.72 -10.11 2.95
C ILE A 79 -10.51 -10.96 3.96
N PRO A 80 -9.84 -11.64 4.91
CA PRO A 80 -10.53 -12.43 5.92
C PRO A 80 -11.48 -11.58 6.75
N LYS A 81 -12.75 -12.00 6.88
CA LYS A 81 -13.77 -11.24 7.64
C LYS A 81 -13.40 -10.99 9.09
N LYS A 82 -12.69 -11.94 9.71
CA LYS A 82 -12.21 -11.82 11.10
C LYS A 82 -11.24 -10.64 11.29
N ALA A 83 -10.69 -10.15 10.18
CA ALA A 83 -9.76 -9.04 10.18
C ALA A 83 -10.51 -7.70 10.34
N ILE A 84 -11.77 -7.54 9.89
CA ILE A 84 -12.47 -6.25 10.01
C ILE A 84 -13.75 -6.42 10.86
N PRO A 85 -13.64 -6.37 12.21
CA PRO A 85 -14.77 -6.57 13.11
C PRO A 85 -15.90 -5.58 12.87
N THR A 86 -15.58 -4.35 12.45
CA THR A 86 -16.56 -3.26 12.21
C THR A 86 -17.51 -3.52 11.04
N ILE A 87 -17.25 -4.53 10.19
CA ILE A 87 -18.10 -4.87 9.03
C ILE A 87 -18.82 -6.21 9.30
N GLU A 88 -19.60 -6.25 10.38
CA GLU A 88 -20.25 -7.47 10.91
C GLU A 88 -21.28 -8.13 9.95
N SER A 89 -21.76 -7.40 8.94
CA SER A 89 -22.80 -7.88 8.01
C SER A 89 -22.28 -8.26 6.61
N SER A 90 -20.96 -8.43 6.44
CA SER A 90 -20.37 -8.79 5.15
C SER A 90 -20.44 -10.30 4.85
N LYS A 91 -20.90 -10.63 3.63
CA LYS A 91 -20.72 -11.93 2.99
C LYS A 91 -19.30 -12.10 2.46
N GLU A 92 -18.67 -11.04 1.98
CA GLU A 92 -17.30 -11.06 1.46
C GLU A 92 -16.71 -9.65 1.46
N ILE A 93 -15.38 -9.57 1.60
CA ILE A 93 -14.62 -8.32 1.52
C ILE A 93 -13.47 -8.57 0.55
N ILE A 94 -13.36 -7.74 -0.48
CA ILE A 94 -12.38 -7.88 -1.54
C ILE A 94 -11.63 -6.55 -1.67
N LEU A 95 -10.31 -6.58 -1.64
CA LEU A 95 -9.49 -5.47 -2.08
C LEU A 95 -9.14 -5.68 -3.56
N ASN A 96 -9.54 -4.77 -4.43
CA ASN A 96 -9.26 -4.87 -5.87
C ASN A 96 -7.91 -4.21 -6.24
N SER A 97 -7.57 -4.26 -7.53
CA SER A 97 -6.33 -3.70 -8.08
C SER A 97 -6.24 -2.17 -8.02
N GLU A 98 -7.37 -1.48 -7.87
CA GLU A 98 -7.48 -0.01 -7.69
C GLU A 98 -7.43 0.41 -6.22
N CYS A 99 -7.08 -0.50 -5.30
CA CYS A 99 -7.08 -0.25 -3.86
C CYS A 99 -8.46 0.17 -3.31
N HIS A 100 -9.53 -0.32 -3.95
CA HIS A 100 -10.90 -0.20 -3.46
C HIS A 100 -11.28 -1.44 -2.65
N LEU A 101 -11.88 -1.19 -1.48
CA LEU A 101 -12.50 -2.23 -0.67
C LEU A 101 -13.94 -2.42 -1.12
N ILE A 102 -14.21 -3.58 -1.72
CA ILE A 102 -15.51 -4.04 -2.15
C ILE A 102 -16.10 -4.91 -1.05
N ILE A 103 -17.23 -4.49 -0.50
CA ILE A 103 -17.96 -5.20 0.53
C ILE A 103 -19.24 -5.75 -0.08
N VAL A 104 -19.35 -7.08 -0.12
CA VAL A 104 -20.59 -7.76 -0.48
C VAL A 104 -21.34 -8.07 0.79
N ARG A 105 -22.53 -7.52 0.99
CA ARG A 105 -23.38 -7.75 2.16
C ARG A 105 -24.19 -9.05 2.02
N LYS A 106 -24.73 -9.55 3.13
CA LYS A 106 -25.55 -10.79 3.14
C LYS A 106 -26.83 -10.69 2.31
N ASP A 107 -27.39 -9.49 2.18
CA ASP A 107 -28.57 -9.18 1.36
C ASP A 107 -28.25 -9.02 -0.14
N GLY A 108 -26.98 -9.17 -0.53
CA GLY A 108 -26.52 -9.01 -1.91
C GLY A 108 -26.16 -7.58 -2.31
N LYS A 109 -26.33 -6.59 -1.43
CA LYS A 109 -25.87 -5.23 -1.69
C LYS A 109 -24.35 -5.19 -1.77
N VAL A 110 -23.82 -4.48 -2.77
CA VAL A 110 -22.39 -4.28 -2.97
C VAL A 110 -22.06 -2.82 -2.72
N GLU A 111 -21.03 -2.59 -1.90
CA GLU A 111 -20.46 -1.27 -1.66
C GLU A 111 -18.99 -1.31 -2.09
N SER A 112 -18.54 -0.30 -2.82
CA SER A 112 -17.13 -0.17 -3.22
C SER A 112 -16.67 1.22 -2.85
N LYS A 113 -15.56 1.31 -2.13
CA LYS A 113 -14.98 2.56 -1.66
C LYS A 113 -13.46 2.44 -1.62
N SER A 114 -12.75 3.50 -1.97
CA SER A 114 -11.30 3.58 -1.78
C SER A 114 -10.92 3.27 -0.33
N LEU A 115 -9.86 2.46 -0.17
CA LEU A 115 -9.32 2.06 1.13
C LEU A 115 -8.92 3.28 1.96
N ASN A 116 -8.43 4.34 1.32
CA ASN A 116 -8.01 5.59 1.98
C ASN A 116 -9.16 6.31 2.71
N ASN A 117 -10.41 5.96 2.40
CA ASN A 117 -11.58 6.56 3.04
C ASN A 117 -12.10 5.73 4.24
N TYR A 118 -11.34 4.74 4.72
CA TYR A 118 -11.65 3.96 5.91
C TYR A 118 -10.82 4.40 7.12
N PRO A 119 -11.24 4.10 8.36
CA PRO A 119 -10.45 4.39 9.54
C PRO A 119 -9.07 3.69 9.52
N PRO A 120 -8.02 4.29 10.11
CA PRO A 120 -6.68 3.73 10.14
C PRO A 120 -6.62 2.27 10.59
N GLU A 121 -7.41 1.87 11.59
CA GLU A 121 -7.45 0.51 12.12
C GLU A 121 -7.94 -0.50 11.06
N THR A 122 -8.88 -0.09 10.22
CA THR A 122 -9.39 -0.91 9.11
C THR A 122 -8.30 -1.07 8.06
N ILE A 123 -7.60 0.01 7.72
CA ILE A 123 -6.52 0.00 6.71
C ILE A 123 -5.38 -0.89 7.16
N LEU A 124 -4.91 -0.73 8.40
CA LEU A 124 -3.86 -1.57 9.00
C LEU A 124 -4.24 -3.05 8.95
N THR A 125 -5.51 -3.37 9.19
CA THR A 125 -5.93 -4.75 9.18
C THR A 125 -6.02 -5.34 7.76
N VAL A 126 -6.50 -4.55 6.79
CA VAL A 126 -6.47 -4.94 5.37
C VAL A 126 -5.03 -5.20 4.94
N VAL A 127 -4.10 -4.30 5.29
CA VAL A 127 -2.65 -4.46 5.02
C VAL A 127 -2.15 -5.78 5.61
N TRP A 128 -2.44 -6.03 6.89
CA TRP A 128 -1.99 -7.24 7.58
C TRP A 128 -2.50 -8.53 6.90
N GLY A 129 -3.77 -8.53 6.47
CA GLY A 129 -4.36 -9.66 5.74
C GLY A 129 -3.80 -9.84 4.33
N LEU A 130 -3.31 -8.77 3.71
CA LEU A 130 -2.80 -8.77 2.34
C LEU A 130 -1.37 -9.32 2.22
N ILE A 131 -0.49 -9.05 3.19
CA ILE A 131 0.96 -9.36 3.09
C ILE A 131 1.27 -10.81 2.68
N PRO A 132 0.67 -11.85 3.27
CA PRO A 132 0.96 -13.23 2.89
C PRO A 132 0.62 -13.48 1.41
N ARG A 133 -0.52 -12.98 0.96
CA ARG A 133 -0.97 -13.14 -0.42
C ARG A 133 -0.07 -12.38 -1.39
N LEU A 134 0.33 -11.17 -1.03
CA LEU A 134 1.23 -10.36 -1.85
C LEU A 134 2.57 -11.07 -2.09
N ARG A 135 3.14 -11.70 -1.05
CA ARG A 135 4.38 -12.48 -1.17
C ARG A 135 4.25 -13.62 -2.19
N GLU A 136 3.14 -14.35 -2.14
CA GLU A 136 2.88 -15.46 -3.08
C GLU A 136 2.78 -14.95 -4.51
N GLU A 137 2.03 -13.86 -4.72
CA GLU A 137 1.76 -13.31 -6.05
C GLU A 137 3.01 -12.68 -6.68
N VAL A 138 3.82 -11.94 -5.91
CA VAL A 138 5.11 -11.43 -6.39
C VAL A 138 6.03 -12.58 -6.82
N SER A 139 6.08 -13.66 -6.02
CA SER A 139 6.91 -14.83 -6.33
C SER A 139 6.43 -15.54 -7.60
N ALA A 140 5.11 -15.66 -7.79
CA ALA A 140 4.51 -16.23 -8.99
C ALA A 140 4.77 -15.35 -10.22
N TYR A 141 4.63 -14.03 -10.08
CA TYR A 141 4.86 -13.07 -11.15
C TYR A 141 6.33 -13.09 -11.61
N LEU A 142 7.28 -13.12 -10.67
CA LEU A 142 8.71 -13.25 -10.98
C LEU A 142 9.01 -14.48 -11.85
N ARG A 143 8.46 -15.65 -11.47
CA ARG A 143 8.65 -16.88 -12.25
C ARG A 143 8.07 -16.76 -13.66
N LYS A 144 6.87 -16.20 -13.81
CA LYS A 144 6.22 -15.97 -15.11
C LYS A 144 7.06 -15.04 -15.99
N VAL A 145 7.52 -13.92 -15.44
CA VAL A 145 8.33 -12.93 -16.17
C VAL A 145 9.68 -13.51 -16.58
N SER A 146 10.34 -14.28 -15.71
CA SER A 146 11.62 -14.91 -16.02
C SER A 146 11.52 -15.88 -17.20
N VAL A 147 10.49 -16.74 -17.23
CA VAL A 147 10.28 -17.66 -18.36
C VAL A 147 10.04 -16.88 -19.66
N ARG A 148 9.18 -15.85 -19.62
CA ARG A 148 8.88 -15.02 -20.78
C ARG A 148 10.11 -14.26 -21.29
N LEU A 149 10.93 -13.72 -20.39
CA LEU A 149 12.15 -13.00 -20.75
C LEU A 149 13.15 -13.91 -21.46
N ASN A 150 13.42 -15.10 -20.91
CA ASN A 150 14.32 -16.07 -21.53
C ASN A 150 13.85 -16.47 -22.94
N PHE A 151 12.55 -16.66 -23.12
CA PHE A 151 11.98 -16.95 -24.43
C PHE A 151 12.13 -15.76 -25.39
N LEU A 152 11.87 -14.53 -24.93
CA LEU A 152 12.06 -13.32 -25.74
C LEU A 152 13.53 -13.13 -26.15
N GLU A 153 14.48 -13.45 -25.29
CA GLU A 153 15.91 -13.43 -25.62
C GLU A 153 16.26 -14.43 -26.73
N MET A 154 15.74 -15.65 -26.65
CA MET A 154 15.90 -16.66 -27.70
C MET A 154 15.31 -16.17 -29.03
N VAL A 155 14.06 -15.67 -29.02
CA VAL A 155 13.41 -15.12 -30.22
C VAL A 155 14.21 -13.96 -30.80
N LYS A 156 14.72 -13.06 -29.96
CA LYS A 156 15.55 -11.92 -30.37
C LYS A 156 16.82 -12.38 -31.11
N GLU A 157 17.52 -13.40 -30.60
CA GLU A 157 18.72 -13.91 -31.26
C GLU A 157 18.41 -14.62 -32.59
N GLU A 158 17.33 -15.40 -32.66
CA GLU A 158 16.90 -16.02 -33.92
C GLU A 158 16.50 -14.98 -34.97
N LEU A 159 15.73 -13.95 -34.59
CA LEU A 159 15.38 -12.85 -35.48
C LEU A 159 16.63 -12.09 -35.96
N LYS A 160 17.60 -11.86 -35.09
CA LYS A 160 18.90 -11.26 -35.46
C LYS A 160 19.65 -12.14 -36.47
N ASN A 161 19.66 -13.46 -36.28
CA ASN A 161 20.29 -14.41 -37.21
C ASN A 161 19.60 -14.41 -38.58
N ILE A 162 18.27 -14.33 -38.61
CA ILE A 162 17.50 -14.18 -39.85
C ILE A 162 17.81 -12.85 -40.53
N GLN A 163 17.99 -11.76 -39.77
CA GLN A 163 18.29 -10.43 -40.33
C GLN A 163 19.69 -10.37 -40.98
N LYS A 164 20.70 -11.04 -40.40
CA LYS A 164 22.12 -10.95 -40.82
C LYS A 164 22.35 -11.02 -42.35
N PRO A 165 21.76 -11.95 -43.13
CA PRO A 165 21.99 -12.03 -44.57
C PRO A 165 21.35 -10.88 -45.38
N PHE A 166 20.32 -10.22 -44.84
CA PHE A 166 19.66 -9.07 -45.46
C PHE A 166 20.40 -7.76 -45.18
N VAL A 167 21.28 -7.74 -44.17
CA VAL A 167 22.23 -6.65 -43.95
C VAL A 167 23.45 -6.86 -44.86
N ARG A 168 23.26 -6.74 -46.17
CA ARG A 168 24.38 -6.64 -47.13
C ARG A 168 24.82 -5.17 -47.25
N SER A 169 26.03 -4.91 -46.74
CA SER A 169 26.97 -3.85 -47.12
C SER A 169 26.48 -2.39 -47.13
N GLU A 170 26.65 -1.68 -46.02
CA GLU A 170 27.12 -0.28 -46.11
C GLU A 170 28.66 -0.16 -46.07
N GLU A 171 29.38 -1.25 -45.76
CA GLU A 171 30.86 -1.27 -45.76
C GLU A 171 31.42 -2.56 -46.36
N SER A 172 31.42 -2.67 -47.70
CA SER A 172 32.51 -3.36 -48.42
C SER A 172 32.45 -2.95 -49.89
N SER A 173 33.34 -2.02 -50.23
CA SER A 173 33.72 -1.70 -51.60
C SER A 173 34.03 -2.96 -52.41
N VAL A 174 33.41 -3.04 -53.59
CA VAL A 174 33.90 -3.62 -54.85
C VAL A 174 35.08 -4.60 -54.72
N GLY A 175 34.79 -5.90 -54.81
CA GLY A 175 35.80 -6.96 -54.95
C GLY A 175 35.26 -8.09 -55.82
N GLU A 176 35.62 -8.03 -57.11
CA GLU A 176 35.55 -9.05 -58.17
C GLU A 176 34.67 -10.30 -57.96
N PHE A 177 33.54 -10.33 -58.66
CA PHE A 177 32.86 -11.58 -59.02
C PHE A 177 33.64 -12.22 -60.19
N ARG A 178 34.30 -13.36 -59.96
CA ARG A 178 34.91 -14.16 -61.04
C ARG A 178 33.86 -15.04 -61.71
N GLU A 179 33.47 -14.64 -62.90
CA GLU A 179 32.43 -15.24 -63.74
C GLU A 179 32.99 -16.38 -64.63
N ASP A 180 33.63 -17.42 -64.09
CA ASP A 180 34.33 -18.41 -64.94
C ASP A 180 34.05 -19.90 -64.65
N LYS A 181 33.01 -20.27 -63.89
CA LYS A 181 32.72 -21.71 -63.62
C LYS A 181 31.36 -22.24 -64.04
N ALA A 182 30.52 -21.46 -64.72
CA ALA A 182 29.17 -21.88 -65.07
C ALA A 182 28.98 -22.43 -66.50
N LYS A 183 30.01 -22.46 -67.37
CA LYS A 183 29.84 -22.82 -68.79
C LYS A 183 30.28 -24.22 -69.22
N GLU A 184 30.86 -25.05 -68.35
CA GLU A 184 31.35 -26.38 -68.77
C GLU A 184 30.41 -27.56 -68.46
N ILE A 185 29.25 -27.36 -67.82
CA ILE A 185 28.37 -28.50 -67.44
C ILE A 185 27.31 -28.82 -68.52
N PHE A 186 27.20 -28.02 -69.59
CA PHE A 186 26.08 -28.18 -70.55
C PHE A 186 26.45 -28.35 -72.02
N ILE A 187 27.64 -28.84 -72.39
CA ILE A 187 27.79 -29.41 -73.75
C ILE A 187 28.86 -30.52 -73.72
N THR A 188 28.46 -31.79 -73.67
CA THR A 188 29.14 -32.85 -74.43
C THR A 188 28.27 -34.11 -74.56
N GLN A 189 27.83 -34.30 -75.81
CA GLN A 189 27.40 -35.51 -76.52
C GLN A 189 26.16 -36.28 -76.06
#